data_AF-A0A959MWL6-F1
#
_entry.id   AF-A0A959MWL6-F1
#
_cell.length_a   1.000
_cell.length_b   1.000
_cell.length_c   1.000
_cell.angle_alpha   90.00
_cell.angle_beta   90.00
_cell.angle_gamma   90.00
#
_symmetry.space_group_name_H-M   'P 1'
#
loop_
_entity.id
_entity.type
_entity.pdbx_description
1 polymer ?
#
loop_
_entity_poly.entity_id
_entity_poly.type
_entity_poly.pdbx_seq_one_letter_code
_entity_poly.pdbx_strand_id
1 'polypeptide(L)'
;MRNILLITFLLALILTGCGDSIKPGLDKQISSSDSLKIYFFNEIDNAPPKVITLKEKSEIDEMIASITDEESEQYKCGYSGQMEFYQMGKIILSPEFNFSPDCAHYVFRYKDQMYHKKMSPEGQKTLVILANN
;
A
#
# COMPACT_ATOMS: atom_id res chain seq x y z
N MET A 1 33.92 6.18 -36.16
CA MET A 1 32.45 5.99 -36.30
C MET A 1 31.97 4.64 -35.75
N ARG A 2 32.64 3.51 -36.00
CA ARG A 2 32.24 2.17 -35.49
C ARG A 2 32.25 2.04 -33.95
N ASN A 3 33.13 2.78 -33.26
CA ASN A 3 33.21 2.75 -31.79
C ASN A 3 32.21 3.69 -31.09
N ILE A 4 31.61 4.66 -31.81
CA ILE A 4 30.62 5.58 -31.23
C ILE A 4 29.28 4.86 -31.07
N LEU A 5 28.90 4.01 -32.04
CA LEU A 5 27.67 3.20 -32.02
C LEU A 5 27.61 2.19 -30.86
N LEU A 6 28.77 1.66 -30.43
CA LEU A 6 28.87 0.72 -29.31
C LEU A 6 28.66 1.41 -27.95
N ILE A 7 29.11 2.66 -27.81
CA ILE A 7 28.96 3.44 -26.57
C ILE A 7 27.50 3.88 -26.40
N THR A 8 26.81 4.24 -27.49
CA THR A 8 25.38 4.59 -27.44
C THR A 8 24.49 3.41 -27.06
N PHE A 9 24.85 2.18 -27.48
CA PHE A 9 24.11 0.96 -27.11
C PHE A 9 24.33 0.56 -25.64
N LEU A 10 25.53 0.78 -25.11
CA LEU A 10 25.85 0.50 -23.70
C LEU A 10 25.20 1.50 -22.73
N LEU A 11 24.99 2.75 -23.15
CA LEU A 11 24.31 3.79 -22.36
C LEU A 11 22.78 3.59 -22.29
N ALA A 12 22.19 2.89 -23.27
CA ALA A 12 20.75 2.63 -23.31
C ALA A 12 20.31 1.52 -22.33
N LEU A 13 21.24 0.67 -21.87
CA LEU A 13 20.98 -0.44 -20.93
C LEU A 13 20.89 -0.01 -19.46
N ILE A 14 21.24 1.24 -19.14
CA ILE A 14 21.25 1.77 -17.77
C ILE A 14 19.93 2.49 -17.41
N LEU A 15 18.96 2.49 -18.33
CA LEU A 15 17.67 3.17 -18.18
C LEU A 15 16.50 2.23 -17.80
N THR A 16 16.76 0.97 -17.41
CA THR A 16 15.72 0.16 -16.76
C THR A 16 15.50 0.72 -15.36
N GLY A 17 14.59 1.68 -15.29
CA GLY A 17 14.30 2.48 -14.11
C GLY A 17 14.05 1.65 -12.85
N CYS A 18 14.53 2.20 -11.74
CA CYS A 18 14.29 1.75 -10.38
C CYS A 18 12.78 1.78 -10.05
N GLY A 19 12.03 0.76 -10.45
CA GLY A 19 10.80 0.40 -9.75
C GLY A 19 11.16 -0.05 -8.34
N ASP A 20 10.37 0.33 -7.34
CA ASP A 20 10.71 -0.01 -5.96
C ASP A 20 10.76 -1.53 -5.78
N SER A 21 11.94 -2.01 -5.37
CA SER A 21 12.33 -3.42 -5.46
C SER A 21 11.48 -4.34 -4.57
N ILE A 22 10.68 -3.79 -3.67
CA ILE A 22 9.89 -4.57 -2.72
C ILE A 22 8.55 -5.05 -3.25
N LYS A 23 7.94 -4.35 -4.22
CA LYS A 23 6.53 -4.60 -4.63
C LYS A 23 6.25 -6.06 -4.95
N PRO A 24 7.06 -6.78 -5.77
CA PRO A 24 6.80 -8.19 -6.05
C PRO A 24 6.88 -9.09 -4.80
N GLY A 25 7.78 -8.77 -3.87
CA GLY A 25 7.93 -9.50 -2.61
C GLY A 25 6.80 -9.22 -1.62
N LEU A 26 6.40 -7.95 -1.51
CA LEU A 26 5.26 -7.50 -0.72
C LEU A 26 3.98 -8.17 -1.21
N ASP A 27 3.69 -8.07 -2.51
CA ASP A 27 2.50 -8.66 -3.14
C ASP A 27 2.47 -10.17 -2.92
N LYS A 28 3.61 -10.85 -3.05
CA LYS A 28 3.71 -12.28 -2.75
C LYS A 28 3.38 -12.62 -1.30
N GLN A 29 3.81 -11.79 -0.35
CA GLN A 29 3.49 -11.97 1.07
C GLN A 29 1.98 -11.80 1.30
N ILE A 30 1.41 -10.66 0.88
CA ILE A 30 0.02 -10.32 1.21
C ILE A 30 -1.05 -10.98 0.33
N SER A 31 -0.71 -11.43 -0.89
CA SER A 31 -1.64 -12.21 -1.74
C SER A 31 -2.08 -13.53 -1.14
N SER A 32 -1.35 -14.01 -0.14
CA SER A 32 -1.66 -15.23 0.61
C SER A 32 -2.60 -15.00 1.81
N SER A 33 -3.11 -13.77 1.97
CA SER A 33 -4.06 -13.40 3.02
C SER A 33 -5.40 -14.11 2.83
N ASP A 34 -5.98 -14.59 3.92
CA ASP A 34 -7.33 -15.15 3.96
C ASP A 34 -8.38 -14.17 4.50
N SER A 35 -7.94 -13.10 5.17
CA SER A 35 -8.80 -12.07 5.69
C SER A 35 -8.03 -10.76 5.87
N LEU A 36 -8.78 -9.66 5.82
CA LEU A 36 -8.28 -8.31 6.02
C LEU A 36 -9.20 -7.60 7.01
N LYS A 37 -8.63 -7.05 8.08
CA LYS A 37 -9.35 -6.14 8.99
C LYS A 37 -8.93 -4.72 8.72
N ILE A 38 -9.90 -3.82 8.68
CA ILE A 38 -9.70 -2.39 8.47
C ILE A 38 -10.28 -1.67 9.68
N TYR A 39 -9.43 -0.98 10.42
CA TYR A 39 -9.75 -0.18 11.58
C TYR A 39 -9.74 1.28 11.17
N PHE A 40 -10.88 1.95 11.24
CA PHE A 40 -10.98 3.39 11.03
C PHE A 40 -10.86 4.10 12.37
N PHE A 41 -9.89 5.01 12.47
CA PHE A 41 -9.72 5.83 13.66
C PHE A 41 -10.83 6.88 13.70
N ASN A 42 -11.43 7.05 14.87
CA ASN A 42 -12.46 8.06 15.09
C ASN A 42 -11.82 9.25 15.80
N GLU A 43 -11.92 10.44 15.20
CA GLU A 43 -11.45 11.69 15.82
C GLU A 43 -12.41 12.21 16.90
N ILE A 44 -13.61 11.61 17.02
CA ILE A 44 -14.57 11.96 18.07
C ILE A 44 -14.28 11.14 19.32
N ASP A 45 -13.85 11.83 20.38
CA ASP A 45 -13.47 11.27 21.68
C ASP A 45 -14.51 10.23 22.18
N ASN A 46 -14.01 8.99 22.38
CA ASN A 46 -14.67 7.82 22.99
C ASN A 46 -15.61 6.96 22.12
N ALA A 47 -15.76 7.24 20.83
CA ALA A 47 -16.46 6.29 19.96
C ALA A 47 -15.55 5.09 19.61
N PRO A 48 -16.05 3.84 19.65
CA PRO A 48 -15.26 2.69 19.26
C PRO A 48 -14.84 2.82 17.78
N PRO A 49 -13.61 2.39 17.42
CA PRO A 49 -13.18 2.41 16.03
C PRO A 49 -14.12 1.55 15.20
N LYS A 50 -14.49 2.05 14.02
CA LYS A 50 -15.25 1.25 13.06
C LYS A 50 -14.32 0.18 12.50
N VAL A 51 -14.74 -1.08 12.58
CA VAL A 51 -13.95 -2.21 12.11
C VAL A 51 -14.72 -2.92 10.99
N ILE A 52 -14.09 -3.01 9.82
CA ILE A 52 -14.57 -3.81 8.70
C ILE A 52 -13.70 -5.06 8.58
N THR A 53 -14.32 -6.21 8.33
CA THR A 53 -13.59 -7.46 8.04
C THR A 53 -13.96 -7.93 6.65
N LEU A 54 -12.98 -7.94 5.76
CA LEU A 54 -13.09 -8.50 4.41
C LEU A 54 -12.60 -9.93 4.43
N LYS A 55 -13.38 -10.83 3.83
CA LYS A 55 -13.06 -12.25 3.67
C LYS A 55 -13.14 -12.71 2.20
N GLU A 56 -13.83 -11.94 1.36
CA GLU A 56 -13.89 -12.22 -0.06
C GLU A 56 -12.54 -11.88 -0.70
N LYS A 57 -11.98 -12.85 -1.41
CA LYS A 57 -10.62 -12.73 -1.97
C LYS A 57 -10.51 -11.57 -2.97
N SER A 58 -11.57 -11.30 -3.73
CA SER A 58 -11.61 -10.17 -4.66
C SER A 58 -11.50 -8.82 -3.96
N GLU A 59 -12.19 -8.62 -2.84
CA GLU A 59 -12.11 -7.38 -2.06
C GLU A 59 -10.72 -7.20 -1.44
N ILE A 60 -10.13 -8.30 -0.95
CA ILE A 60 -8.75 -8.31 -0.43
C ILE A 60 -7.77 -7.95 -1.55
N ASP A 61 -7.94 -8.50 -2.76
CA ASP A 61 -7.08 -8.22 -3.91
C ASP A 61 -7.19 -6.79 -4.41
N GLU A 62 -8.38 -6.20 -4.37
CA GLU A 62 -8.58 -4.77 -4.64
C GLU A 62 -7.81 -3.90 -3.64
N MET A 63 -7.85 -4.27 -2.35
CA MET A 63 -7.07 -3.56 -1.33
C MET A 63 -5.56 -3.72 -1.50
N ILE A 64 -5.08 -4.91 -1.88
CA ILE A 64 -3.66 -5.15 -2.20
C ILE A 64 -3.24 -4.29 -3.40
N ALA A 65 -4.04 -4.28 -4.47
CA ALA A 65 -3.77 -3.50 -5.67
C ALA A 65 -3.74 -1.99 -5.40
N SER A 66 -4.39 -1.53 -4.33
CA SER A 66 -4.38 -0.12 -3.96
C SER A 66 -3.05 0.41 -3.44
N ILE A 67 -2.18 -0.47 -2.96
CA ILE A 67 -0.81 -0.11 -2.57
C ILE A 67 -0.01 -0.03 -3.86
N THR A 68 0.35 1.18 -4.30
CA THR A 68 1.11 1.35 -5.54
C THR A 68 2.60 1.08 -5.32
N ASP A 69 3.37 1.01 -6.41
CA ASP A 69 4.83 0.98 -6.37
C ASP A 69 5.45 2.37 -6.17
N GLU A 70 4.68 3.45 -6.36
CA GLU A 70 5.13 4.82 -6.15
C GLU A 70 5.34 5.12 -4.66
N GLU A 71 6.52 5.68 -4.34
CA GLU A 71 6.77 6.27 -3.04
C GLU A 71 5.85 7.48 -2.81
N SER A 72 5.29 7.58 -1.62
CA SER A 72 4.70 8.82 -1.16
C SER A 72 5.78 9.67 -0.48
N GLU A 73 5.63 10.99 -0.51
CA GLU A 73 6.45 11.81 0.37
C GLU A 73 6.18 11.41 1.83
N GLN A 74 7.13 11.66 2.72
CA GLN A 74 6.89 11.54 4.15
C GLN A 74 5.94 12.66 4.58
N TYR A 75 4.65 12.42 4.39
CA TYR A 75 3.63 13.38 4.75
C TYR A 75 3.52 13.49 6.27
N LYS A 76 3.30 14.71 6.77
CA LYS A 76 2.99 14.97 8.18
C LYS A 76 1.49 14.89 8.47
N CYS A 77 0.70 14.35 7.54
CA CYS A 77 -0.71 14.12 7.80
C CYS A 77 -0.86 12.93 8.77
N GLY A 78 -1.86 12.99 9.64
CA GLY A 78 -2.16 11.89 10.55
C GLY A 78 -2.62 10.64 9.79
N TYR A 79 -3.13 9.65 10.52
CA TYR A 79 -3.66 8.43 9.92
C TYR A 79 -5.16 8.36 10.10
N SER A 80 -5.85 7.93 9.04
CA SER A 80 -7.30 7.67 9.07
C SER A 80 -7.60 6.28 9.63
N GLY A 81 -6.61 5.41 9.70
CA GLY A 81 -6.79 4.06 10.21
C GLY A 81 -5.60 3.14 10.02
N GLN A 82 -5.83 1.86 10.31
CA GLN A 82 -4.88 0.77 10.19
C GLN A 82 -5.55 -0.44 9.54
N MET A 83 -4.79 -1.16 8.72
CA MET A 83 -5.18 -2.45 8.17
C MET A 83 -4.35 -3.56 8.79
N GLU A 84 -4.92 -4.75 8.82
CA GLU A 84 -4.24 -5.97 9.23
C GLU A 84 -4.58 -7.07 8.24
N PHE A 85 -3.59 -7.49 7.46
CA PHE A 85 -3.67 -8.63 6.57
C PHE A 85 -3.37 -9.89 7.37
N TYR A 86 -4.25 -10.88 7.29
CA TYR A 86 -4.16 -12.12 8.05
C TYR A 86 -3.95 -13.33 7.14
N GLN A 87 -3.12 -14.26 7.60
CA GLN A 87 -3.03 -15.61 7.07
C GLN A 87 -3.07 -16.61 8.23
N MET A 88 -4.04 -17.52 8.19
CA MET A 88 -4.31 -18.53 9.19
C MET A 88 -4.37 -17.96 10.61
N GLY A 89 -5.03 -16.78 10.74
CA GLY A 89 -5.19 -16.07 12.01
C GLY A 89 -3.95 -15.31 12.51
N LYS A 90 -2.86 -15.25 11.73
CA LYS A 90 -1.67 -14.44 12.04
C LYS A 90 -1.61 -13.19 11.18
N ILE A 91 -1.29 -12.05 11.77
CA ILE A 91 -1.03 -10.82 11.04
C ILE A 91 0.27 -11.00 10.24
N ILE A 92 0.20 -10.82 8.93
CA ILE A 92 1.35 -10.89 8.02
C ILE A 92 1.78 -9.52 7.52
N LEU A 93 0.91 -8.52 7.52
CA LEU A 93 1.25 -7.12 7.26
C LEU A 93 0.24 -6.23 7.98
N SER A 94 0.71 -5.10 8.51
CA SER A 94 -0.18 -4.13 9.12
C SER A 94 0.18 -2.70 8.71
N PRO A 95 -0.35 -2.21 7.57
CA PRO A 95 -0.15 -0.83 7.17
C PRO A 95 -1.08 0.11 7.93
N GLU A 96 -0.56 1.26 8.32
CA GLU A 96 -1.35 2.45 8.62
C GLU A 96 -1.69 3.17 7.32
N PHE A 97 -2.81 3.87 7.27
CA PHE A 97 -3.25 4.57 6.06
C PHE A 97 -3.86 5.93 6.35
N ASN A 98 -3.80 6.80 5.35
CA ASN A 98 -4.61 8.01 5.25
C ASN A 98 -5.28 8.00 3.87
N PHE A 99 -6.58 8.27 3.79
CA PHE A 99 -7.34 8.33 2.52
C PHE A 99 -7.80 9.74 2.15
N SER A 100 -7.35 10.78 2.84
CA SER A 100 -7.68 12.16 2.50
C SER A 100 -7.20 12.51 1.08
N PRO A 101 -7.97 13.33 0.32
CA PRO A 101 -7.67 13.69 -1.07
C PRO A 101 -6.20 14.04 -1.34
N ASP A 102 -5.61 14.87 -0.49
CA ASP A 102 -4.26 15.42 -0.69
C ASP A 102 -3.17 14.63 0.05
N CYS A 103 -3.52 13.50 0.69
CA CYS A 103 -2.59 12.73 1.51
C CYS A 103 -2.81 11.22 1.46
N ALA A 104 -3.32 10.71 0.33
CA ALA A 104 -3.67 9.31 0.19
C ALA A 104 -2.41 8.41 0.15
N HIS A 105 -2.11 7.71 1.25
CA HIS A 105 -0.90 6.90 1.38
C HIS A 105 -1.03 5.77 2.40
N TYR A 106 -0.07 4.85 2.34
CA TYR A 106 0.14 3.75 3.27
C TYR A 106 1.53 3.85 3.90
N VAL A 107 1.63 3.47 5.18
CA VAL A 107 2.90 3.33 5.89
C VAL A 107 2.98 1.95 6.52
N PHE A 108 4.06 1.22 6.27
CA PHE A 108 4.24 -0.13 6.82
C PHE A 108 5.69 -0.51 6.98
N ARG A 109 5.92 -1.53 7.82
CA ARG A 109 7.22 -2.18 7.95
C ARG A 109 7.28 -3.43 7.08
N TYR A 110 8.35 -3.57 6.29
CA TYR A 110 8.66 -4.77 5.53
C TYR A 110 10.17 -5.05 5.61
N LYS A 111 10.54 -6.27 6.01
CA LYS A 111 11.95 -6.66 6.26
C LYS A 111 12.70 -5.61 7.11
N ASP A 112 12.07 -5.24 8.23
CA ASP A 112 12.57 -4.27 9.22
C ASP A 112 12.68 -2.80 8.78
N GLN A 113 12.44 -2.50 7.50
CA GLN A 113 12.45 -1.15 6.94
C GLN A 113 11.03 -0.57 6.85
N MET A 114 10.92 0.75 7.06
CA MET A 114 9.66 1.49 6.90
C MET A 114 9.51 1.95 5.45
N TYR A 115 8.33 1.77 4.89
CA TYR A 115 7.96 2.16 3.53
C TYR A 115 6.75 3.07 3.54
N HIS A 116 6.74 4.02 2.61
CA HIS A 116 5.68 5.01 2.42
C HIS A 116 5.18 4.90 0.98
N LYS A 117 3.99 4.35 0.78
CA LYS A 117 3.45 4.07 -0.56
C LYS A 117 2.25 4.94 -0.85
N LYS A 118 2.16 5.46 -2.08
CA LYS A 118 0.93 6.12 -2.51
C LYS A 118 -0.22 5.13 -2.55
N MET A 119 -1.40 5.65 -2.29
CA MET A 119 -2.64 4.93 -2.46
C MET A 119 -3.20 5.22 -3.86
N SER A 120 -3.63 4.17 -4.57
CA SER A 120 -4.33 4.36 -5.85
C SER A 120 -5.64 5.15 -5.66
N PRO A 121 -6.11 5.92 -6.66
CA PRO A 121 -7.41 6.58 -6.61
C PRO A 121 -8.59 5.64 -6.31
N GLU A 122 -8.55 4.41 -6.84
CA GLU A 122 -9.59 3.40 -6.64
C GLU A 122 -9.62 2.95 -5.18
N GLY A 123 -8.47 2.60 -4.60
CA GLY A 123 -8.38 2.23 -3.19
C GLY A 123 -8.77 3.37 -2.24
N GLN A 124 -8.42 4.61 -2.59
CA GLN A 124 -8.86 5.78 -1.84
C GLN A 124 -10.39 5.88 -1.83
N LYS A 125 -11.02 5.75 -3.00
CA LYS A 125 -12.48 5.75 -3.13
C LYS A 125 -13.10 4.62 -2.32
N THR A 126 -12.54 3.41 -2.40
CA THR A 126 -13.02 2.25 -1.64
C THR A 126 -12.97 2.51 -0.14
N LEU A 127 -11.88 3.05 0.39
CA LEU A 127 -11.75 3.36 1.81
C LEU A 127 -12.71 4.46 2.28
N VAL A 128 -12.93 5.49 1.46
CA VAL A 128 -13.94 6.53 1.75
C VAL A 128 -15.34 5.91 1.83
N ILE A 129 -15.69 5.00 0.92
CA ILE A 129 -16.99 4.31 0.93
C ILE A 129 -17.11 3.45 2.19
N LEU A 130 -16.11 2.62 2.48
CA LEU A 130 -16.09 1.75 3.65
C LEU A 130 -16.13 2.53 4.97
N ALA A 131 -15.49 3.70 5.03
CA ALA A 131 -15.52 4.56 6.21
C ALA A 131 -16.94 5.10 6.49
N ASN A 132 -17.72 5.40 5.46
CA ASN A 132 -19.03 6.07 5.59
C ASN A 132 -20.25 5.15 5.59
N ASN A 133 -20.11 3.88 5.15
CA ASN A 133 -21.20 2.87 5.15
C ASN A 133 -21.24 2.03 6.42
#